data_AF-A0A7S3HIB0-F1
#
_entry.id   AF-A0A7S3HIB0-F1
#
_cell.length_a   1.000
_cell.length_b   1.000
_cell.length_c   1.000
_cell.angle_alpha   90.00
_cell.angle_beta   90.00
_cell.angle_gamma   90.00
#
_symmetry.space_group_name_H-M   'P 1'
#
loop_
_entity.id
_entity.type
_entity.pdbx_description
1 polymer ?
#
loop_
_entity_poly.entity_id
_entity_poly.type
_entity_poly.pdbx_seq_one_letter_code
_entity_poly.pdbx_strand_id
1 'polypeptide(L)'
;AGYRCLVPDFYKGKLGLDVEEASHLMGALNFPEAVSEIKAAATFLSDEGSRACGVTGFCMGGALSLACAVKAEGDIVCAAPFYGVPNKAYFDCSTIKIPVQA
;
A
#
# COMPACT_ATOMS: atom_id res chain seq x y z
N ALA A 1 13.37 -14.51 -0.50
CA ALA A 1 13.91 -14.20 -1.85
C ALA A 1 13.16 -15.01 -2.89
N GLY A 2 13.10 -14.56 -4.15
CA GLY A 2 12.35 -15.24 -5.21
C GLY A 2 10.97 -14.66 -5.54
N TYR A 3 10.70 -13.41 -5.15
CA TYR A 3 9.47 -12.68 -5.50
C TYR A 3 9.78 -11.59 -6.53
N ARG A 4 8.82 -11.31 -7.41
CA ARG A 4 8.83 -10.07 -8.21
C ARG A 4 8.27 -8.94 -7.36
N CYS A 5 8.97 -7.80 -7.36
CA CYS A 5 8.58 -6.64 -6.58
C CYS A 5 8.34 -5.44 -7.50
N LEU A 6 7.26 -4.70 -7.23
CA LEU A 6 6.98 -3.41 -7.84
C LEU A 6 6.78 -2.40 -6.70
N VAL A 7 7.48 -1.27 -6.78
CA VAL A 7 7.41 -0.19 -5.78
C VAL A 7 6.86 1.04 -6.48
N PRO A 8 5.56 1.38 -6.30
CA PRO A 8 4.98 2.56 -6.91
C PRO A 8 5.58 3.85 -6.33
N ASP A 9 5.84 4.83 -7.18
CA ASP A 9 6.19 6.18 -6.74
C ASP A 9 4.91 6.99 -6.48
N PHE A 10 4.53 7.10 -5.21
CA PHE A 10 3.38 7.89 -4.78
C PHE A 10 3.62 9.40 -4.82
N TYR A 11 4.87 9.85 -4.92
CA TYR A 11 5.22 11.26 -4.95
C TYR A 11 5.38 11.83 -6.36
N LYS A 12 5.22 10.98 -7.40
CA LYS A 12 5.19 11.40 -8.81
C LYS A 12 6.45 12.15 -9.24
N GLY A 13 7.61 11.65 -8.80
CA GLY A 13 8.92 12.22 -9.05
C GLY A 13 9.30 13.38 -8.12
N LYS A 14 8.42 13.79 -7.19
CA LYS A 14 8.76 14.79 -6.17
C LYS A 14 9.68 14.17 -5.12
N LEU A 15 10.73 14.91 -4.76
CA LEU A 15 11.68 14.53 -3.73
C LEU A 15 11.45 15.39 -2.49
N GLY A 16 11.43 14.78 -1.31
CA GLY A 16 11.57 15.49 -0.05
C GLY A 16 13.05 15.50 0.33
N LEU A 17 13.72 16.64 0.18
CA LEU A 17 15.16 16.77 0.45
C LEU A 17 15.43 17.05 1.94
N ASP A 18 14.40 17.45 2.68
CA ASP A 18 14.43 17.61 4.13
C ASP A 18 13.17 17.04 4.80
N VAL A 19 13.16 17.11 6.14
CA VAL A 19 12.11 16.55 7.00
C VAL A 19 10.78 17.30 6.83
N GLU A 20 10.81 18.62 6.60
CA GLU A 20 9.59 19.42 6.43
C GLU A 20 8.94 19.12 5.07
N GLU A 21 9.73 19.06 4.00
CA GLU A 21 9.27 18.67 2.67
C GLU A 21 8.70 17.24 2.67
N ALA A 22 9.38 16.30 3.31
CA ALA A 22 8.89 14.93 3.46
C ALA A 22 7.56 14.89 4.24
N SER A 23 7.43 15.69 5.30
CA SER A 23 6.20 15.78 6.09
C SER A 23 5.05 16.39 5.30
N HIS A 24 5.31 17.43 4.50
CA HIS A 24 4.32 18.03 3.61
C HIS A 24 3.88 17.06 2.50
N LEU A 25 4.82 16.36 1.87
CA LEU A 25 4.50 15.36 0.85
C LEU A 25 3.64 14.22 1.42
N MET A 26 3.97 13.72 2.61
CA MET A 26 3.18 12.71 3.30
C MET A 26 1.78 13.24 3.65
N GLY A 27 1.68 14.44 4.22
CA GLY A 27 0.41 15.04 4.63
C GLY A 27 -0.52 15.36 3.46
N ALA A 28 0.03 15.64 2.28
CA ALA A 28 -0.72 15.88 1.06
C ALA A 28 -1.14 14.60 0.32
N LEU A 29 -0.67 13.41 0.76
CA LEU A 29 -0.94 12.17 0.05
C LEU A 29 -2.41 11.76 0.18
N ASN A 30 -3.05 11.52 -0.96
CA ASN A 30 -4.41 11.00 -1.04
C ASN A 30 -4.41 9.47 -0.86
N PHE A 31 -4.74 8.99 0.35
CA PHE A 31 -4.72 7.55 0.68
C PHE A 31 -5.63 6.69 -0.20
N PRO A 32 -6.92 7.04 -0.43
CA PRO A 32 -7.78 6.30 -1.36
C PRO A 32 -7.20 6.16 -2.77
N GLU A 33 -6.60 7.23 -3.30
CA GLU A 33 -5.95 7.21 -4.61
C GLU A 33 -4.71 6.32 -4.61
N ALA A 34 -3.83 6.46 -3.61
CA ALA A 34 -2.66 5.59 -3.45
C ALA A 34 -3.05 4.10 -3.34
N VAL A 35 -4.14 3.77 -2.63
CA VAL A 35 -4.67 2.40 -2.58
C VAL A 35 -5.12 1.92 -3.96
N SER A 36 -5.76 2.78 -4.75
CA SER A 36 -6.15 2.46 -6.13
C SER A 36 -4.94 2.21 -7.02
N GLU A 37 -3.87 3.00 -6.86
CA GLU A 37 -2.61 2.80 -7.59
C GLU A 37 -1.91 1.50 -7.20
N ILE A 38 -1.92 1.13 -5.92
CA ILE A 38 -1.39 -0.16 -5.46
C ILE A 38 -2.18 -1.33 -6.06
N LYS A 39 -3.51 -1.21 -6.15
CA LYS A 39 -4.34 -2.21 -6.83
C LYS A 39 -3.97 -2.33 -8.31
N ALA A 40 -3.82 -1.21 -9.01
CA ALA A 40 -3.39 -1.21 -10.42
C ALA A 40 -2.01 -1.84 -10.61
N ALA A 41 -1.07 -1.60 -9.68
CA ALA A 41 0.22 -2.27 -9.66
C ALA A 41 0.10 -3.79 -9.45
N ALA A 42 -0.80 -4.25 -8.58
CA ALA A 42 -1.06 -5.68 -8.37
C ALA A 42 -1.66 -6.34 -9.61
N THR A 43 -2.60 -5.66 -10.29
CA THR A 43 -3.17 -6.13 -11.56
C THR A 43 -2.11 -6.19 -12.66
N PHE A 44 -1.25 -5.17 -12.79
CA PHE A 44 -0.12 -5.20 -13.72
C PHE A 44 0.81 -6.40 -13.47
N LEU A 45 1.15 -6.67 -12.20
CA LEU A 45 1.92 -7.85 -11.86
C LEU A 45 1.17 -9.15 -12.24
N SER A 46 -0.15 -9.21 -12.03
CA SER A 46 -0.97 -10.35 -12.43
C SER A 46 -0.92 -10.60 -13.94
N ASP A 47 -1.13 -9.56 -14.74
CA ASP A 47 -1.09 -9.59 -16.21
C ASP A 47 0.27 -10.04 -16.74
N GLU A 48 1.35 -9.63 -16.06
CA GLU A 48 2.72 -10.05 -16.37
C GLU A 48 3.07 -11.46 -15.84
N GLY A 49 2.10 -12.22 -15.31
CA GLY A 49 2.25 -13.63 -14.94
C GLY A 49 2.47 -13.91 -13.45
N SER A 50 2.30 -12.93 -12.55
CA SER A 50 2.25 -13.20 -11.11
C SER A 50 0.94 -13.90 -10.78
N ARG A 51 1.00 -15.08 -10.16
CA ARG A 51 -0.22 -15.82 -9.75
C ARG A 51 -1.00 -15.18 -8.59
N ALA A 52 -0.30 -14.44 -7.74
CA ALA A 52 -0.86 -13.75 -6.58
C ALA A 52 0.08 -12.62 -6.15
N CYS A 53 -0.48 -11.58 -5.54
CA CYS A 53 0.28 -10.43 -5.05
C CYS A 53 0.06 -10.23 -3.54
N GLY A 54 1.13 -9.91 -2.82
CA GLY A 54 1.08 -9.44 -1.45
C GLY A 54 1.47 -7.96 -1.38
N VAL A 55 1.00 -7.25 -0.35
CA VAL A 55 1.37 -5.84 -0.12
C VAL A 55 2.17 -5.70 1.18
N THR A 56 3.20 -4.87 1.15
CA THR A 56 4.02 -4.56 2.34
C THR A 56 4.54 -3.13 2.27
N GLY A 57 4.84 -2.57 3.43
CA GLY A 57 5.39 -1.22 3.54
C GLY A 57 5.61 -0.79 4.98
N PHE A 58 6.32 0.33 5.12
CA PHE A 58 6.82 0.84 6.40
C PHE A 58 6.26 2.24 6.68
N CYS A 59 5.94 2.54 7.95
CA CYS A 59 5.38 3.82 8.36
C CYS A 59 4.12 4.16 7.53
N MET A 60 4.14 5.22 6.72
CA MET A 60 3.08 5.52 5.76
C MET A 60 2.75 4.31 4.86
N GLY A 61 3.76 3.59 4.38
CA GLY A 61 3.58 2.36 3.60
C GLY A 61 2.94 1.21 4.38
N GLY A 62 3.13 1.17 5.71
CA GLY A 62 2.44 0.21 6.58
C GLY A 62 0.95 0.54 6.69
N ALA A 63 0.62 1.83 6.83
CA ALA A 63 -0.75 2.30 6.81
C ALA A 63 -1.44 2.03 5.46
N LEU A 64 -0.74 2.26 4.34
CA LEU A 64 -1.23 1.92 3.00
C LEU A 64 -1.40 0.41 2.81
N SER A 65 -0.50 -0.41 3.35
CA SER A 65 -0.62 -1.88 3.30
C SER A 65 -1.89 -2.37 3.99
N LEU A 66 -2.21 -1.84 5.18
CA LEU A 66 -3.48 -2.12 5.85
C LEU A 66 -4.70 -1.60 5.08
N ALA A 67 -4.60 -0.39 4.52
CA ALA A 67 -5.67 0.20 3.72
C ALA A 67 -5.99 -0.64 2.46
N CYS A 68 -4.96 -1.18 1.80
CA CYS A 68 -5.12 -2.15 0.72
C CYS A 68 -5.78 -3.45 1.20
N ALA A 69 -5.39 -3.97 2.37
CA ALA A 69 -6.00 -5.18 2.94
C ALA A 69 -7.51 -5.00 3.24
N VAL A 70 -7.92 -3.81 3.68
CA VAL A 70 -9.35 -3.46 3.90
C VAL A 70 -10.13 -3.49 2.59
N LYS A 71 -9.52 -3.06 1.49
CA LYS A 71 -10.13 -2.97 0.17
C LYS A 71 -9.76 -4.16 -0.75
N ALA A 72 -9.19 -5.23 -0.21
CA ALA A 72 -8.65 -6.31 -1.00
C ALA A 72 -9.76 -7.04 -1.77
N GLU A 73 -9.57 -7.17 -3.08
CA GLU A 73 -10.44 -7.88 -4.01
C GLU A 73 -9.54 -8.69 -4.96
N GLY A 74 -9.67 -10.02 -4.96
CA GLY A 74 -8.97 -10.92 -5.90
C GLY A 74 -7.45 -10.96 -5.75
N ASP A 75 -6.77 -9.97 -6.33
CA ASP A 75 -5.34 -10.01 -6.68
C ASP A 75 -4.40 -9.84 -5.48
N ILE A 76 -4.81 -9.09 -4.46
CA ILE A 76 -4.04 -8.88 -3.23
C ILE A 76 -4.50 -9.90 -2.19
N VAL A 77 -3.65 -10.89 -1.90
CA VAL A 77 -4.00 -12.06 -1.10
C VAL A 77 -3.45 -12.03 0.32
N CYS A 78 -2.51 -11.14 0.63
CA CYS A 78 -1.96 -10.95 1.98
C CYS A 78 -1.36 -9.55 2.16
N ALA A 79 -1.22 -9.12 3.43
CA ALA A 79 -0.55 -7.88 3.78
C ALA A 79 0.48 -8.06 4.92
N ALA A 80 1.62 -7.39 4.81
CA ALA A 80 2.64 -7.30 5.86
C ALA A 80 2.95 -5.83 6.18
N PRO A 81 2.12 -5.17 7.02
CA PRO A 81 2.31 -3.77 7.38
C PRO A 81 3.36 -3.63 8.49
N PHE A 82 4.22 -2.63 8.39
CA PHE A 82 5.20 -2.30 9.43
C PHE A 82 4.96 -0.89 9.99
N TYR A 83 4.60 -0.83 11.28
CA TYR A 83 4.49 0.40 12.10
C TYR A 83 3.75 1.57 11.42
N GLY A 84 2.59 1.29 10.83
CA GLY A 84 1.68 2.29 10.29
C GLY A 84 0.23 1.84 10.35
N VAL A 85 -0.68 2.76 10.65
CA VAL A 85 -2.11 2.48 10.77
C VAL A 85 -2.89 3.56 9.99
N PRO A 86 -3.79 3.19 9.07
CA PRO A 86 -4.57 4.16 8.31
C PRO A 86 -5.67 4.76 9.19
N ASN A 87 -6.19 5.92 8.77
CA ASN A 87 -7.32 6.52 9.47
C ASN A 87 -8.57 5.64 9.35
N LYS A 88 -9.09 5.18 10.50
CA LYS A 88 -10.24 4.27 10.61
C LYS A 88 -11.50 4.80 9.93
N ALA A 89 -11.68 6.12 9.84
CA ALA A 89 -12.83 6.72 9.16
C ALA A 89 -12.91 6.34 7.67
N TYR A 90 -11.77 6.05 7.04
CA TYR A 90 -11.69 5.65 5.63
C TYR A 90 -11.40 4.16 5.45
N PHE A 91 -10.68 3.56 6.39
CA PHE A 91 -10.22 2.16 6.33
C PHE A 91 -10.43 1.46 7.67
N ASP A 92 -11.58 0.81 7.84
CA ASP A 92 -11.86 0.00 9.02
C ASP A 92 -11.13 -1.35 8.94
N CYS A 93 -10.01 -1.46 9.64
CA CYS A 93 -9.19 -2.67 9.66
C CYS A 93 -9.93 -3.90 10.21
N SER A 94 -11.07 -3.75 10.90
CA SER A 94 -11.88 -4.88 11.35
C SER A 94 -12.57 -5.62 10.20
N THR A 95 -12.68 -5.01 9.02
CA THR A 95 -13.32 -5.61 7.84
C THR A 95 -12.36 -6.41 6.96
N ILE A 96 -11.07 -6.50 7.33
CA ILE A 96 -10.06 -7.22 6.57
C ILE A 96 -10.39 -8.72 6.54
N LYS A 97 -10.31 -9.33 5.35
CA LYS A 97 -10.63 -10.75 5.12
C LYS A 97 -9.44 -11.59 4.67
N ILE A 98 -8.30 -10.96 4.39
CA ILE A 98 -7.07 -11.61 3.97
C ILE A 98 -6.09 -11.75 5.14
N PRO A 99 -5.13 -12.69 5.11
CA PRO A 99 -4.06 -12.76 6.10
C PRO A 99 -3.28 -11.45 6.22
N VAL A 100 -3.08 -11.00 7.46
CA VAL A 100 -2.22 -9.86 7.82
C VAL A 100 -1.16 -10.34 8.79
N GLN A 101 0.10 -10.00 8.54
CA GLN A 101 1.19 -10.28 9.47
C GLN A 101 0.96 -9.54 10.80
N ALA A 102 1.09 -10.27 11.91
CA ALA A 102 1.03 -9.72 13.28
C ALA A 102 2.27 -8.92 13.66
#